data_AF-A0A920K5K7-F1
#
_entry.id   AF-A0A920K5K7-F1
#
_cell.length_a   1.000
_cell.length_b   1.000
_cell.length_c   1.000
_cell.angle_alpha   90.00
_cell.angle_beta   90.00
_cell.angle_gamma   90.00
#
_symmetry.space_group_name_H-M   'P 1'
#
loop_
_entity.id
_entity.type
_entity.pdbx_description
1 polymer ?
#
loop_
_entity_poly.entity_id
_entity_poly.type
_entity_poly.pdbx_seq_one_letter_code
_entity_poly.pdbx_strand_id
1 'polypeptide(L)'
;MNSGLQPEIIRGKYSITRYGESFIEVNKVLITTSCIISTDNEPTPWQITNVNQLSKQEIGKLFENSPDVVLIGTGINQIMLDKDILEFEQKVKITHWRF
;
A
#
# COMPACT_ATOMS: atom_id res chain seq x y z
N MET A 1 30.65 -12.12 23.80
CA MET A 1 29.59 -11.27 23.24
C MET A 1 29.32 -11.79 21.84
N ASN A 2 28.24 -12.53 21.64
CA ASN A 2 27.88 -13.06 20.32
C ASN A 2 26.88 -12.08 19.68
N SER A 3 27.39 -11.16 18.87
CA SER A 3 26.56 -10.33 17.98
C SER A 3 26.13 -11.20 16.79
N GLY A 4 25.27 -12.19 17.06
CA GLY A 4 24.61 -12.95 16.01
C GLY A 4 23.60 -12.02 15.34
N LEU A 5 23.81 -11.71 14.06
CA LEU A 5 22.76 -11.15 13.22
C LEU A 5 21.59 -12.15 13.28
N GLN A 6 20.48 -11.78 13.92
CA GLN A 6 19.25 -12.54 13.77
C GLN A 6 18.83 -12.39 12.31
N PRO A 7 18.71 -13.48 11.53
CA PRO A 7 18.02 -13.37 10.27
C PRO A 7 16.58 -12.98 10.62
N GLU A 8 16.19 -11.76 10.29
CA GLU A 8 14.79 -11.40 10.27
C GLU A 8 14.12 -12.36 9.28
N ILE A 9 13.21 -13.19 9.77
CA ILE A 9 12.41 -14.02 8.89
C ILE A 9 11.47 -13.06 8.16
N ILE A 10 11.88 -12.63 6.96
CA ILE A 10 11.03 -11.86 6.06
C ILE A 10 9.94 -12.81 5.58
N ARG A 11 8.77 -12.76 6.23
CA ARG A 11 7.63 -13.62 5.89
C ARG A 11 6.84 -13.09 4.69
N GLY A 12 7.05 -11.84 4.31
CA GLY A 12 6.38 -11.22 3.16
C GLY A 12 6.83 -11.85 1.85
N LYS A 13 5.88 -12.38 1.08
CA LYS A 13 6.10 -12.90 -0.27
C LYS A 13 6.30 -11.78 -1.27
N TYR A 14 5.65 -10.64 -1.07
CA TYR A 14 5.73 -9.49 -1.97
C TYR A 14 6.33 -8.29 -1.24
N SER A 15 7.32 -7.67 -1.86
CA SER A 15 8.06 -6.54 -1.32
C SER A 15 8.34 -5.52 -2.42
N ILE A 16 8.25 -4.23 -2.07
CA ILE A 16 8.67 -3.15 -2.96
C ILE A 16 10.19 -3.19 -3.04
N THR A 17 10.73 -3.53 -4.21
CA THR A 17 12.17 -3.64 -4.47
C THR A 17 12.76 -2.34 -5.01
N ARG A 18 11.95 -1.51 -5.68
CA ARG A 18 12.33 -0.21 -6.21
C ARG A 18 11.11 0.68 -6.37
N TYR A 19 11.30 1.99 -6.36
CA TYR A 19 10.27 2.98 -6.70
C TYR A 19 10.89 4.15 -7.47
N GLY A 20 10.07 4.86 -8.23
CA GLY A 20 10.44 6.05 -8.98
C GLY A 20 9.23 6.94 -9.23
N GLU A 21 9.41 8.00 -10.02
CA GLU A 21 8.36 9.02 -10.22
C GLU A 21 7.03 8.45 -10.76
N SER A 22 7.10 7.46 -11.65
CA SER A 22 5.92 6.92 -12.35
C SER A 22 5.86 5.39 -12.29
N PHE A 23 6.59 4.77 -11.37
CA PHE A 23 6.59 3.31 -11.23
C PHE A 23 6.92 2.87 -9.81
N ILE A 24 6.45 1.67 -9.48
CA ILE A 24 6.96 0.87 -8.39
C ILE A 24 7.37 -0.49 -8.94
N GLU A 25 8.36 -1.10 -8.32
CA GLU A 25 8.82 -2.43 -8.65
C GLU A 25 8.53 -3.33 -7.45
N VAL A 26 7.77 -4.39 -7.67
CA VAL A 26 7.45 -5.39 -6.64
C VAL A 26 8.07 -6.70 -7.07
N ASN A 27 8.99 -7.24 -6.25
CA ASN A 27 9.71 -8.47 -6.57
C ASN A 27 10.32 -8.49 -8.00
N LYS A 28 10.90 -7.37 -8.46
CA LYS A 28 11.45 -7.18 -9.83
C LYS A 28 10.41 -7.12 -10.96
N VAL A 29 9.13 -7.06 -10.64
CA VAL A 29 8.05 -6.79 -11.60
C VAL A 29 7.74 -5.30 -11.59
N LEU A 30 7.88 -4.65 -12.74
CA LEU A 30 7.60 -3.24 -12.91
C LEU A 30 6.08 -2.99 -13.01
N ILE A 31 5.58 -2.09 -12.19
CA ILE A 31 4.17 -1.67 -12.15
C ILE A 31 4.11 -0.15 -12.38
N THR A 32 3.36 0.26 -13.40
CA THR A 32 3.20 1.68 -13.81
C THR A 32 1.77 2.20 -13.63
N THR A 33 0.88 1.37 -13.10
CA THR A 33 -0.51 1.71 -12.79
C THR A 33 -0.76 1.57 -11.29
N SER A 34 -1.87 2.11 -10.79
CA SER A 34 -2.27 1.89 -9.40
C SER A 34 -2.48 0.40 -9.14
N CYS A 35 -2.05 -0.07 -7.98
CA CYS A 35 -2.26 -1.44 -7.54
C CYS A 35 -2.40 -1.49 -6.01
N ILE A 36 -3.01 -2.58 -5.54
CA ILE A 36 -3.10 -2.93 -4.12
C ILE A 36 -2.02 -3.98 -3.87
N ILE A 37 -1.11 -3.68 -2.95
CA ILE A 37 -0.03 -4.59 -2.55
C ILE A 37 -0.30 -5.08 -1.14
N SER A 38 -0.17 -6.38 -0.93
CA SER A 38 -0.18 -7.02 0.38
C SER A 38 1.08 -7.87 0.54
N THR A 39 1.44 -8.21 1.76
CA THR A 39 2.60 -9.07 2.04
C THR A 39 2.42 -10.49 1.52
N ASP A 40 1.19 -10.99 1.45
CA ASP A 40 0.89 -12.41 1.26
C ASP A 40 0.31 -12.73 -0.13
N ASN A 41 -0.35 -11.76 -0.76
CA ASN A 41 -1.01 -11.91 -2.06
C ASN A 41 -0.34 -11.07 -3.15
N GLU A 42 -0.49 -11.55 -4.39
CA GLU A 42 0.03 -10.87 -5.57
C GLU A 42 -0.55 -9.45 -5.73
N PRO A 43 0.25 -8.47 -6.20
CA PRO A 43 -0.24 -7.13 -6.49
C PRO A 43 -1.47 -7.17 -7.38
N THR A 44 -2.58 -6.65 -6.87
CA THR A 44 -3.85 -6.63 -7.59
C THR A 44 -3.99 -5.30 -8.32
N PRO A 45 -4.27 -5.30 -9.65
CA PRO A 45 -4.51 -4.06 -10.38
C PRO A 45 -5.65 -3.25 -9.76
N TRP A 46 -5.41 -1.95 -9.55
CA TRP A 46 -6.41 -1.05 -9.00
C TRP A 46 -6.81 -0.03 -10.08
N GLN A 47 -8.10 0.03 -10.41
CA GLN A 47 -8.60 0.77 -11.57
C GLN A 47 -8.56 2.31 -11.43
N ILE A 48 -8.19 2.81 -10.25
CA ILE A 48 -8.10 4.25 -10.01
C ILE A 48 -6.80 4.81 -10.62
N THR A 49 -6.87 6.00 -11.19
CA THR A 49 -5.67 6.71 -11.70
C THR A 49 -5.32 7.95 -10.88
N ASN A 50 -6.22 8.36 -9.98
CA ASN A 50 -6.03 9.51 -9.11
C ASN A 50 -6.70 9.27 -7.76
N VAL A 51 -6.12 9.83 -6.69
CA VAL A 51 -6.63 9.79 -5.32
C VAL A 51 -8.05 10.33 -5.20
N ASN A 52 -8.43 11.32 -6.00
CA ASN A 52 -9.78 11.90 -6.02
C ASN A 52 -10.86 10.92 -6.53
N GLN A 53 -10.47 9.77 -7.08
CA GLN A 53 -11.37 8.69 -7.50
C GLN A 53 -11.59 7.65 -6.40
N LEU A 54 -10.99 7.82 -5.22
CA LEU A 54 -11.20 6.95 -4.07
C LEU A 54 -12.62 7.11 -3.55
N SER A 55 -13.51 6.26 -4.04
CA SER A 55 -14.86 6.11 -3.49
C SER A 55 -14.88 5.11 -2.35
N LYS A 56 -15.97 5.09 -1.58
CA LYS A 56 -16.22 4.08 -0.54
C LYS A 56 -16.11 2.64 -1.07
N GLN A 57 -16.52 2.40 -2.32
CA GLN A 57 -16.41 1.09 -2.96
C GLN A 57 -14.96 0.70 -3.24
N GLU A 58 -14.14 1.65 -3.73
CA GLU A 58 -12.72 1.40 -4.00
C GLU A 58 -11.92 1.21 -2.71
N ILE A 59 -12.26 1.95 -1.67
CA ILE A 59 -11.67 1.79 -0.34
C ILE A 59 -12.06 0.45 0.29
N GLY A 60 -13.30 -0.02 0.11
CA GLY A 60 -13.74 -1.33 0.57
C GLY A 60 -12.84 -2.48 0.08
N LYS A 61 -12.29 -2.39 -1.14
CA LYS A 61 -11.36 -3.38 -1.70
C LYS A 61 -10.07 -3.50 -0.89
N LEU A 62 -9.59 -2.40 -0.28
CA LEU A 62 -8.41 -2.41 0.57
C LEU A 62 -8.63 -3.22 1.85
N PHE A 63 -9.89 -3.33 2.29
CA PHE A 63 -10.26 -3.98 3.54
C PHE A 63 -10.72 -5.44 3.38
N GLU A 64 -10.81 -5.97 2.16
CA GLU A 64 -11.23 -7.36 1.90
C GLU A 64 -10.37 -8.39 2.67
N ASN A 65 -9.09 -8.09 2.88
CA ASN A 65 -8.16 -8.94 3.63
C ASN A 65 -8.01 -8.55 5.11
N SER A 66 -8.87 -7.68 5.64
CA SER A 66 -8.83 -7.20 7.02
C SER A 66 -7.43 -6.77 7.49
N PRO A 67 -6.74 -5.84 6.78
CA PRO A 67 -5.41 -5.39 7.17
C PRO A 67 -5.45 -4.60 8.48
N ASP A 68 -4.38 -4.69 9.27
CA ASP A 68 -4.20 -3.84 10.47
C ASP A 68 -3.90 -2.38 10.13
N VAL A 69 -3.18 -2.16 9.02
CA VAL A 69 -2.74 -0.86 8.54
C VAL A 69 -2.88 -0.80 7.02
N VAL A 70 -3.40 0.32 6.53
CA VAL A 70 -3.45 0.64 5.09
C VAL A 70 -2.55 1.84 4.83
N LEU A 71 -1.62 1.69 3.90
CA LEU A 71 -0.75 2.76 3.40
C LEU A 71 -1.21 3.15 2.00
N ILE A 72 -1.49 4.43 1.78
CA ILE A 72 -1.91 4.95 0.48
C ILE A 72 -0.80 5.84 -0.08
N GLY A 73 -0.15 5.36 -1.14
CA GLY A 73 0.81 6.14 -1.90
C GLY A 73 0.10 7.02 -2.93
N THR A 74 0.23 8.33 -2.82
CA THR A 74 -0.45 9.31 -3.70
C THR A 74 0.43 9.77 -4.88
N GLY A 75 1.54 9.06 -5.13
CA GLY A 75 2.55 9.44 -6.12
C GLY A 75 3.53 10.48 -5.57
N ILE A 76 4.01 11.37 -6.44
CA ILE A 76 5.02 12.40 -6.12
C ILE A 76 4.51 13.40 -5.08
N ASN A 77 3.22 13.74 -5.14
CA ASN A 77 2.60 14.70 -4.24
C ASN A 77 1.81 13.98 -3.16
N GLN A 78 2.08 14.30 -1.90
CA GLN A 78 1.24 13.88 -0.79
C GLN A 78 -0.13 14.58 -0.88
N ILE A 79 -1.19 13.80 -1.08
CA ILE A 79 -2.57 14.29 -1.11
C ILE A 79 -3.26 13.84 0.18
N MET A 80 -3.86 14.80 0.89
CA MET A 80 -4.69 14.51 2.06
C MET A 80 -5.99 13.84 1.59
N LEU A 81 -6.33 12.69 2.17
CA LEU A 81 -7.59 11.99 1.88
C LEU A 81 -8.78 12.73 2.49
N ASP A 82 -9.92 12.67 1.81
CA ASP A 82 -11.16 13.23 2.32
C ASP A 82 -11.57 12.57 3.64
N LYS A 83 -12.14 13.38 4.53
CA LYS A 83 -12.52 12.96 5.87
C LYS A 83 -13.52 11.79 5.86
N ASP A 84 -14.42 11.78 4.87
CA ASP A 84 -15.41 10.71 4.69
C ASP A 84 -14.77 9.34 4.43
N ILE A 85 -13.55 9.30 3.86
CA ILE A 85 -12.77 8.08 3.64
C ILE A 85 -12.09 7.64 4.96
N LEU A 86 -11.54 8.60 5.71
CA LEU A 86 -10.89 8.32 6.99
C LEU A 86 -11.88 7.79 8.04
N GLU A 87 -13.13 8.23 7.98
CA GLU A 87 -14.20 7.78 8.88
C GLU A 87 -14.91 6.51 8.41
N PHE A 88 -14.64 6.05 7.17
CA PHE A 88 -15.33 4.91 6.55
C PHE A 88 -15.11 3.60 7.32
N GLU A 89 -13.95 3.43 7.98
CA GLU A 89 -13.64 2.23 8.75
C GLU A 89 -12.96 2.60 10.09
N GLN A 90 -13.75 2.79 11.14
CA GLN A 90 -13.24 3.12 12.49
C GLN A 90 -12.45 1.98 13.17
N LYS A 91 -12.31 0.82 12.53
CA LYS A 91 -11.58 -0.34 13.08
C LYS A 91 -10.14 -0.48 12.60
N VAL A 92 -9.73 0.18 11.51
CA VAL A 92 -8.40 0.02 10.91
C VAL A 92 -7.63 1.34 10.90
N LYS A 93 -6.34 1.31 11.28
CA LYS A 93 -5.50 2.51 11.32
C LYS A 93 -4.96 2.83 9.92
N ILE A 94 -5.54 3.80 9.24
CA ILE A 94 -4.97 4.37 8.01
C ILE A 94 -3.84 5.33 8.41
N THR A 95 -2.61 5.08 7.95
CA THR A 95 -1.42 5.90 8.30
C THR A 95 -0.74 6.38 7.03
N HIS A 96 -0.28 7.64 7.01
CA HIS A 96 0.42 8.24 5.87
C HIS A 96 1.93 8.34 6.15
N TRP A 97 2.79 8.05 5.17
CA TRP A 97 4.25 8.09 5.31
C TRP A 97 4.91 8.89 4.17
N ARG A 98 6.09 9.49 4.45
CA ARG A 98 6.98 10.15 3.46
C ARG A 98 8.18 9.26 3.16
N PHE A 99 8.64 9.29 1.90
CA PHE A 99 10.01 8.92 1.50
C PHE A 99 10.83 10.19 1.25
#